data_AF-A0ABD3PSB7-F1
#
_entry.id   AF-A0ABD3PSB7-F1
#
_cell.length_a   1.000
_cell.length_b   1.000
_cell.length_c   1.000
_cell.angle_alpha   90.00
_cell.angle_beta   90.00
_cell.angle_gamma   90.00
#
_symmetry.space_group_name_H-M   'P 1'
#
loop_
_entity.id
_entity.type
_entity.pdbx_description
1 polymer ?
#
loop_
_entity_poly.entity_id
_entity_poly.type
_entity_poly.pdbx_seq_one_letter_code
_entity_poly.pdbx_strand_id
1 'polypeptide(L)'
;MPPPVPTMPPSPASLENAAIRARPRRTKQTSLGLPTSREEFFYAKEKHGTDDDEIDPWQIRLLAFLNSTGVQHFLIALLMLDVTILFMELAIDAFFPQCYIIESHAISCCPARADNPHSIAMAFSRVLSSDDEHNELCEAPLVETNYPVGCNDHAYPAVHVAHNVLFSLTMIILVTFEIELLIMIYLIGVKKFFSRVFYVVDLFIVTVSLVLEVVFRLLHNEIASDLVGILIFFRVWRFVRIGHGFIASTFELQEEKMEKWKEYIHEVEKIVGDLGGKLPETRPSSLLEEEDGSD
;
A
#
# COMPACT_ATOMS: atom_id res chain seq x y z
N MET A 1 -39.86 46.35 -57.16
CA MET A 1 -39.29 45.63 -56.00
C MET A 1 -40.27 44.55 -55.59
N PRO A 2 -39.89 43.26 -55.64
CA PRO A 2 -40.77 42.19 -55.17
C PRO A 2 -40.86 42.20 -53.63
N PRO A 3 -41.99 41.76 -53.05
CA PRO A 3 -42.15 41.67 -51.60
C PRO A 3 -41.26 40.57 -51.01
N PRO A 4 -40.84 40.70 -49.74
CA PRO A 4 -40.00 39.73 -49.07
C PRO A 4 -40.76 38.40 -48.87
N VAL A 5 -40.09 37.30 -49.22
CA VAL A 5 -40.59 35.93 -49.03
C VAL A 5 -40.55 35.59 -47.53
N PRO A 6 -41.63 35.04 -46.94
CA PRO A 6 -41.63 34.63 -45.54
C PRO A 6 -40.72 33.42 -45.34
N THR A 7 -39.74 33.55 -44.45
CA THR A 7 -38.88 32.44 -44.01
C THR A 7 -39.66 31.51 -43.08
N MET A 8 -39.78 30.24 -43.48
CA MET A 8 -40.43 29.21 -42.68
C MET A 8 -39.60 28.90 -41.41
N PRO A 9 -40.25 28.70 -40.26
CA PRO A 9 -39.58 28.30 -39.03
C PRO A 9 -38.98 26.89 -39.15
N PRO A 10 -37.83 26.62 -38.51
CA PRO A 10 -37.17 25.33 -38.57
C PRO A 10 -38.03 24.21 -37.96
N SER A 11 -38.00 23.05 -38.59
CA SER A 11 -38.70 21.83 -38.15
C SER A 11 -38.22 21.36 -36.78
N PRO A 12 -39.11 20.92 -35.87
CA PRO A 12 -38.75 20.47 -34.52
C PRO A 12 -37.76 19.31 -34.48
N ALA A 13 -37.68 18.50 -35.55
CA ALA A 13 -36.74 17.39 -35.66
C ALA A 13 -35.26 17.80 -35.77
N SER A 14 -34.96 19.05 -36.18
CA SER A 14 -33.57 19.53 -36.24
C SER A 14 -33.06 20.09 -34.91
N LEU A 15 -33.97 20.50 -34.02
CA LEU A 15 -33.64 21.00 -32.67
C LEU A 15 -33.27 19.87 -31.71
N GLU A 16 -33.93 18.71 -31.83
CA GLU A 16 -33.65 17.53 -31.00
C GLU A 16 -32.25 16.94 -31.26
N ASN A 17 -31.82 16.94 -32.52
CA ASN A 17 -30.48 16.47 -32.91
C ASN A 17 -29.34 17.40 -32.47
N ALA A 18 -29.61 18.68 -32.23
CA ALA A 18 -28.62 19.63 -31.73
C ALA A 18 -28.40 19.49 -30.21
N ALA A 19 -29.44 19.16 -29.44
CA ALA A 19 -29.36 18.97 -28.00
C ALA A 19 -28.55 17.72 -27.59
N ILE A 20 -28.56 16.66 -28.41
CA ILE A 20 -27.85 15.41 -28.11
C ILE A 20 -26.31 15.55 -28.21
N ARG A 21 -25.79 16.52 -28.96
CA ARG A 21 -24.34 16.73 -29.14
C ARG A 21 -23.63 17.49 -28.02
N ALA A 22 -24.36 18.04 -27.06
CA ALA A 22 -23.81 18.86 -25.99
C ALA A 22 -23.61 18.08 -24.65
N ARG A 23 -23.47 16.75 -24.68
CA ARG A 23 -23.11 16.01 -23.46
C ARG A 23 -21.63 16.24 -23.14
N PRO A 24 -21.28 16.81 -21.97
CA PRO A 24 -19.89 17.01 -21.58
C PRO A 24 -19.18 15.65 -21.53
N ARG A 25 -17.96 15.60 -22.11
CA ARG A 25 -17.06 14.46 -22.02
C ARG A 25 -16.79 14.17 -20.55
N ARG A 26 -17.51 13.20 -19.98
CA ARG A 26 -17.29 12.67 -18.63
C ARG A 26 -15.96 11.92 -18.67
N THR A 27 -14.89 12.57 -18.22
CA THR A 27 -13.57 11.98 -18.03
C THR A 27 -13.74 10.79 -17.10
N LYS A 28 -13.47 9.58 -17.61
CA LYS A 28 -13.47 8.35 -16.80
C LYS A 28 -12.32 8.47 -15.79
N GLN A 29 -12.63 8.88 -14.56
CA GLN A 29 -11.72 8.74 -13.44
C GLN A 29 -11.57 7.24 -13.15
N THR A 30 -10.44 6.67 -13.57
CA THR A 30 -9.93 5.41 -13.03
C THR A 30 -9.06 5.77 -11.82
N SER A 31 -9.69 6.26 -10.74
CA SER A 31 -9.00 6.52 -9.48
C SER A 31 -8.84 5.18 -8.76
N LEU A 32 -7.64 4.61 -8.84
CA LEU A 32 -7.27 3.32 -8.25
C LEU A 32 -6.96 3.45 -6.75
N GLY A 33 -7.66 4.34 -6.05
CA GLY A 33 -7.45 4.55 -4.62
C GLY A 33 -8.31 3.65 -3.75
N LEU A 34 -7.89 3.56 -2.49
CA LEU A 34 -8.68 2.97 -1.42
C LEU A 34 -10.13 3.49 -1.50
N PRO A 35 -11.11 2.58 -1.50
CA PRO A 35 -12.49 2.91 -1.78
C PRO A 35 -13.06 3.57 -0.55
N THR A 36 -12.94 4.90 -0.48
CA THR A 36 -13.98 5.65 0.20
C THR A 36 -15.16 5.59 -0.73
N SER A 37 -16.10 4.69 -0.45
CA SER A 37 -17.24 4.50 -1.33
C SER A 37 -17.93 5.83 -1.58
N ARG A 38 -18.56 6.01 -2.74
CA ARG A 38 -19.32 7.25 -2.99
C ARG A 38 -20.37 7.47 -1.89
N GLU A 39 -20.91 6.39 -1.34
CA GLU A 39 -21.78 6.39 -0.15
C GLU A 39 -21.06 6.87 1.12
N GLU A 40 -19.81 6.49 1.35
CA GLU A 40 -18.99 6.99 2.46
C GLU A 40 -18.69 8.48 2.30
N PHE A 41 -18.48 8.96 1.07
CA PHE A 41 -18.34 10.40 0.81
C PHE A 41 -19.64 11.16 1.12
N PHE A 42 -20.80 10.63 0.68
CA PHE A 42 -22.10 11.23 0.99
C PHE A 42 -22.41 11.17 2.49
N TYR A 43 -22.11 10.06 3.14
CA TYR A 43 -22.28 9.90 4.58
C TYR A 43 -21.37 10.83 5.38
N ALA A 44 -20.10 10.98 4.98
CA ALA A 44 -19.20 11.95 5.59
C ALA A 44 -19.71 13.38 5.37
N LYS A 45 -20.25 13.69 4.20
CA LYS A 45 -20.85 14.99 3.90
C LYS A 45 -22.13 15.24 4.70
N GLU A 46 -22.98 14.23 4.91
CA GLU A 46 -24.20 14.33 5.71
C GLU A 46 -23.89 14.46 7.21
N LYS A 47 -22.88 13.73 7.69
CA LYS A 47 -22.47 13.75 9.10
C LYS A 47 -21.69 15.01 9.49
N HIS A 48 -20.87 15.52 8.59
CA HIS A 48 -20.00 16.68 8.84
C HIS A 48 -20.51 17.97 8.20
N GLY A 49 -21.51 17.92 7.33
CA GLY A 49 -22.24 19.09 6.84
C GLY A 49 -23.18 19.58 7.93
N THR A 50 -22.71 20.53 8.74
CA THR A 50 -23.59 21.33 9.59
C THR A 50 -24.53 22.15 8.71
N ASP A 51 -25.81 22.26 9.09
CA ASP A 51 -26.87 22.98 8.37
C ASP A 51 -26.63 24.51 8.22
N ASP A 52 -25.56 25.04 8.82
CA ASP A 52 -25.18 26.44 8.72
C ASP A 52 -24.07 26.61 7.67
N ASP A 53 -24.30 27.49 6.69
CA ASP A 53 -23.51 27.84 5.49
C ASP A 53 -22.02 28.25 5.72
N GLU A 54 -21.43 27.99 6.88
CA GLU A 54 -20.09 28.45 7.22
C GLU A 54 -19.14 27.31 7.59
N ILE A 55 -18.07 27.22 6.79
CA ILE A 55 -16.86 26.41 6.94
C ILE A 55 -17.01 24.98 6.44
N ASP A 56 -16.55 24.75 5.20
CA ASP A 56 -16.14 23.42 4.75
C ASP A 56 -15.24 22.80 5.84
N PRO A 57 -15.69 21.74 6.57
CA PRO A 57 -14.83 21.13 7.56
C PRO A 57 -13.59 20.63 6.84
N TRP A 58 -12.41 20.95 7.39
CA TRP A 58 -11.12 20.51 6.88
C TRP A 58 -11.07 19.00 6.58
N GLN A 59 -11.95 18.21 7.21
CA GLN A 59 -12.21 16.80 6.93
C GLN A 59 -12.63 16.52 5.48
N ILE A 60 -13.54 17.31 4.89
CA ILE A 60 -13.96 17.13 3.48
C ILE A 60 -12.81 17.49 2.54
N ARG A 61 -12.05 18.53 2.87
CA ARG A 61 -10.85 18.90 2.09
C ARG A 61 -9.78 17.82 2.19
N LEU A 62 -9.58 17.24 3.37
CA LEU A 62 -8.64 16.14 3.57
C LEU A 62 -9.09 14.87 2.83
N LEU A 63 -10.38 14.55 2.87
CA LEU A 63 -10.96 13.43 2.12
C LEU A 63 -10.80 13.63 0.61
N ALA A 64 -11.10 14.83 0.10
CA ALA A 64 -10.90 15.20 -1.29
C ALA A 64 -9.41 15.17 -1.69
N PHE A 65 -8.51 15.57 -0.79
CA PHE A 65 -7.08 15.49 -0.99
C PHE A 65 -6.59 14.04 -1.03
N LEU A 66 -7.02 13.19 -0.09
CA LEU A 66 -6.64 11.78 -0.04
C LEU A 66 -7.14 11.03 -1.28
N ASN A 67 -8.35 11.36 -1.74
CA ASN A 67 -8.95 10.80 -2.97
C ASN A 67 -8.42 11.46 -4.26
N SER A 68 -7.46 12.39 -4.16
CA SER A 68 -6.84 12.97 -5.33
C SER A 68 -6.04 11.91 -6.08
N THR A 69 -6.21 11.82 -7.40
CA THR A 69 -5.50 10.87 -8.26
C THR A 69 -3.98 10.95 -8.08
N GLY A 70 -3.45 12.14 -7.80
CA GLY A 70 -2.01 12.33 -7.55
C GLY A 70 -1.55 11.65 -6.25
N VAL A 71 -2.31 11.81 -5.17
CA VAL A 71 -2.00 11.19 -3.87
C VAL A 71 -2.14 9.68 -3.95
N GLN A 72 -3.17 9.19 -4.63
CA GLN A 72 -3.35 7.75 -4.85
C GLN A 72 -2.19 7.14 -5.63
N HIS A 73 -1.78 7.74 -6.74
CA HIS A 73 -0.60 7.27 -7.49
C HIS A 73 0.67 7.31 -6.65
N PHE A 74 0.84 8.33 -5.82
CA PHE A 74 1.96 8.43 -4.89
C PHE A 74 1.96 7.30 -3.85
N LEU A 75 0.81 7.00 -3.24
CA LEU A 75 0.67 5.92 -2.26
C LEU A 75 0.89 4.54 -2.90
N ILE A 76 0.39 4.32 -4.11
CA ILE A 76 0.66 3.10 -4.88
C ILE A 76 2.15 3.00 -5.21
N ALA A 77 2.80 4.10 -5.57
CA ALA A 77 4.25 4.11 -5.83
C ALA A 77 5.05 3.81 -4.57
N LEU A 78 4.66 4.34 -3.41
CA LEU A 78 5.26 4.02 -2.12
C LEU A 78 5.11 2.53 -1.77
N LEU A 79 3.97 1.91 -2.09
CA LEU A 79 3.77 0.47 -1.91
C LEU A 79 4.68 -0.35 -2.82
N MET A 80 4.78 0.02 -4.10
CA MET A 80 5.70 -0.67 -5.02
C MET A 80 7.16 -0.50 -4.59
N LEU A 81 7.50 0.65 -4.01
CA LEU A 81 8.80 0.91 -3.42
C LEU A 81 9.04 0.02 -2.19
N ASP A 82 8.08 -0.10 -1.28
CA ASP A 82 8.14 -0.98 -0.09
C ASP A 82 8.47 -2.43 -0.47
N VAL A 83 7.76 -2.95 -1.46
CA VAL A 83 7.98 -4.30 -1.99
C VAL A 83 9.37 -4.44 -2.59
N THR A 84 9.80 -3.43 -3.35
CA THR A 84 11.14 -3.43 -3.96
C THR A 84 12.22 -3.43 -2.88
N ILE A 85 12.04 -2.65 -1.81
CA ILE A 85 12.95 -2.60 -0.67
C ILE A 85 12.98 -3.93 0.06
N LEU A 86 11.83 -4.58 0.27
CA LEU A 86 11.77 -5.91 0.87
C LEU A 86 12.62 -6.91 0.06
N PHE A 87 12.47 -6.93 -1.27
CA PHE A 87 13.31 -7.79 -2.11
C PHE A 87 14.80 -7.43 -2.04
N MET A 88 15.13 -6.14 -1.94
CA MET A 88 16.53 -5.70 -1.75
C MET A 88 17.09 -6.14 -0.40
N GLU A 89 16.34 -6.01 0.69
CA GLU A 89 16.73 -6.49 2.02
C GLU A 89 16.96 -8.01 2.00
N LEU A 90 16.00 -8.78 1.47
CA LEU A 90 16.15 -10.24 1.34
C LEU A 90 17.35 -10.64 0.46
N ALA A 91 17.61 -9.89 -0.62
CA ALA A 91 18.76 -10.15 -1.47
C ALA A 91 20.07 -9.86 -0.73
N ILE A 92 20.15 -8.75 0.00
CA ILE A 92 21.33 -8.41 0.80
C ILE A 92 21.58 -9.48 1.87
N ASP A 93 20.54 -9.92 2.58
CA ASP A 93 20.66 -10.97 3.60
C ASP A 93 21.07 -12.33 3.00
N ALA A 94 20.64 -12.63 1.77
CA ALA A 94 21.02 -13.84 1.06
C ALA A 94 22.47 -13.80 0.54
N PHE A 95 22.96 -12.65 0.07
CA PHE A 95 24.31 -12.50 -0.47
C PHE A 95 25.37 -12.25 0.61
N PHE A 96 24.97 -11.60 1.71
CA PHE A 96 25.83 -11.25 2.84
C PHE A 96 25.21 -11.77 4.15
N PRO A 97 25.10 -13.09 4.30
CA PRO A 97 24.54 -13.67 5.51
C PRO A 97 25.36 -13.26 6.73
N GLN A 98 24.67 -13.01 7.84
CA GLN A 98 25.33 -12.74 9.11
C GLN A 98 26.22 -13.92 9.50
N CYS A 99 27.43 -13.64 10.00
CA CYS A 99 28.48 -14.65 10.27
C CYS A 99 28.02 -15.84 11.11
N TYR A 100 26.99 -15.69 11.97
CA TYR A 100 26.55 -16.78 12.83
C TYR A 100 26.00 -17.98 12.04
N ILE A 101 25.62 -17.79 10.77
CA ILE A 101 25.01 -18.84 9.93
C ILE A 101 26.04 -19.65 9.14
N ILE A 102 27.27 -19.13 8.93
CA ILE A 102 28.27 -19.79 8.07
C ILE A 102 29.64 -19.88 8.74
N GLU A 103 29.96 -21.05 9.30
CA GLU A 103 31.30 -21.39 9.82
C GLU A 103 32.41 -21.26 8.76
N SER A 104 32.10 -21.33 7.46
CA SER A 104 33.09 -21.37 6.38
C SER A 104 33.74 -20.02 6.03
N HIS A 105 33.28 -18.90 6.59
CA HIS A 105 33.86 -17.56 6.35
C HIS A 105 34.59 -16.99 7.55
N ALA A 106 34.66 -17.71 8.65
CA ALA A 106 35.35 -17.21 9.80
C ALA A 106 36.85 -17.46 9.65
N ILE A 107 37.60 -16.36 9.58
CA ILE A 107 39.04 -16.37 9.40
C ILE A 107 39.64 -16.64 10.78
N SER A 108 40.28 -17.80 10.97
CA SER A 108 41.11 -18.06 12.15
C SER A 108 42.36 -17.17 12.05
N CYS A 109 42.31 -15.96 12.61
CA CYS A 109 43.46 -15.08 12.59
C CYS A 109 44.54 -15.57 13.56
N CYS A 110 45.54 -16.26 12.98
CA CYS A 110 46.94 -16.41 13.39
C CYS A 110 47.27 -17.22 14.69
N PRO A 111 48.27 -18.13 14.65
CA PRO A 111 48.83 -18.73 15.87
C PRO A 111 49.62 -17.69 16.67
N ALA A 112 49.44 -17.67 17.99
CA ALA A 112 50.41 -17.01 18.87
C ALA A 112 51.76 -17.71 18.66
N ARG A 113 52.77 -16.99 18.18
CA ARG A 113 54.14 -17.49 18.02
C ARG A 113 54.67 -17.94 19.38
N ALA A 114 54.45 -19.20 19.70
CA ALA A 114 54.71 -19.83 20.99
C ALA A 114 56.10 -20.47 21.00
N ASP A 115 57.14 -19.68 20.75
CA ASP A 115 58.52 -20.16 20.93
C ASP A 115 59.28 -19.41 22.03
N ASN A 116 58.67 -18.39 22.65
CA ASN A 116 59.29 -17.66 23.75
C ASN A 116 58.38 -17.62 24.99
N PRO A 117 58.76 -18.26 26.12
CA PRO A 117 57.96 -18.29 27.35
C PRO A 117 57.83 -16.93 28.07
N HIS A 118 58.25 -15.83 27.44
CA HIS A 118 58.12 -14.47 27.98
C HIS A 118 56.92 -13.67 27.43
N SER A 119 56.15 -14.20 26.47
CA SER A 119 55.09 -13.44 25.78
C SER A 119 53.67 -13.57 26.37
N ILE A 120 53.46 -14.42 27.39
CA ILE A 120 52.13 -14.64 28.01
C ILE A 120 51.56 -13.36 28.64
N ALA A 121 52.41 -12.44 29.08
CA ALA A 121 51.98 -11.16 29.65
C ALA A 121 51.48 -10.15 28.60
N MET A 122 51.88 -10.23 27.33
CA MET A 122 51.42 -9.31 26.28
C MET A 122 50.12 -9.76 25.60
N ALA A 123 49.80 -11.05 25.64
CA ALA A 123 48.55 -11.57 25.09
C ALA A 123 47.32 -11.02 25.83
N PHE A 124 47.44 -10.73 27.12
CA PHE A 124 46.38 -10.06 27.90
C PHE A 124 46.29 -8.55 27.64
N SER A 125 47.38 -7.89 27.24
CA SER A 125 47.35 -6.45 26.92
C SER A 125 46.72 -6.13 25.57
N ARG A 126 46.70 -7.07 24.61
CA ARG A 126 46.10 -6.87 23.28
C ARG A 126 44.57 -6.87 23.25
N VAL A 127 43.93 -7.30 24.34
CA VAL A 127 42.46 -7.29 24.49
C VAL A 127 41.95 -5.90 24.95
N LEU A 128 42.84 -4.99 25.37
CA LEU A 128 42.45 -3.67 25.89
C LEU A 128 43.10 -2.47 25.16
N SER A 129 43.96 -2.67 24.17
CA SER A 129 44.54 -1.56 23.40
C SER A 129 43.75 -1.31 22.11
N SER A 130 42.73 -0.46 22.24
CA SER A 130 42.30 0.44 21.17
C SER A 130 43.49 1.33 20.82
N ASP A 131 44.05 1.22 19.61
CA ASP A 131 44.65 2.31 18.82
C ASP A 131 45.30 1.76 17.51
N ASP A 132 44.56 1.92 16.42
CA ASP A 132 44.95 2.51 15.12
C ASP A 132 46.05 1.97 14.18
N GLU A 133 46.63 0.77 14.36
CA GLU A 133 47.46 0.17 13.28
C GLU A 133 47.17 -1.32 13.05
N HIS A 134 46.13 -1.62 12.26
CA HIS A 134 45.84 -2.97 11.75
C HIS A 134 46.09 -3.04 10.23
N ASN A 135 47.34 -3.27 9.83
CA ASN A 135 47.71 -3.54 8.43
C ASN A 135 48.74 -4.68 8.28
N GLU A 136 48.67 -5.70 9.12
CA GLU A 136 49.35 -6.98 8.86
C GLU A 136 48.30 -8.07 8.62
N LEU A 137 47.91 -8.24 7.35
CA LEU A 137 47.34 -9.51 6.90
C LEU A 137 48.42 -10.59 7.06
N CYS A 138 48.09 -11.71 7.73
CA CYS A 138 49.02 -12.82 7.96
C CYS A 138 49.65 -13.30 6.62
N GLU A 139 50.98 -13.36 6.55
CA GLU A 139 51.73 -13.83 5.37
C GLU A 139 51.63 -15.37 5.24
N ALA A 140 51.34 -15.87 4.04
CA ALA A 140 51.14 -17.31 3.77
C ALA A 140 52.42 -18.14 4.04
N PRO A 141 52.32 -19.43 4.45
CA PRO A 141 51.15 -20.31 4.43
C PRO A 141 50.33 -20.31 5.74
N LEU A 142 49.01 -20.34 5.58
CA LEU A 142 48.03 -20.42 6.67
C LEU A 142 48.09 -21.82 7.31
N VAL A 143 48.32 -21.88 8.62
CA VAL A 143 48.30 -23.12 9.41
C VAL A 143 46.93 -23.25 10.07
N GLU A 144 46.26 -24.39 9.92
CA GLU A 144 45.01 -24.69 10.63
C GLU A 144 45.25 -24.66 12.15
N THR A 145 44.47 -23.85 12.86
CA THR A 145 44.53 -23.74 14.33
C THR A 145 43.17 -24.07 14.92
N ASN A 146 43.15 -24.62 16.15
CA ASN A 146 41.94 -24.96 16.90
C ASN A 146 41.29 -23.74 17.61
N TYR A 147 41.57 -22.51 17.18
CA TYR A 147 40.97 -21.33 17.83
C TYR A 147 39.52 -21.13 17.38
N PRO A 148 38.62 -20.67 18.27
CA PRO A 148 37.26 -20.33 17.90
C PRO A 148 37.32 -19.22 16.86
N VAL A 149 36.69 -19.52 15.73
CA VAL A 149 36.49 -18.65 14.60
C VAL A 149 35.74 -17.37 15.04
N GLY A 150 36.39 -16.21 14.89
CA GLY A 150 35.79 -14.92 15.22
C GLY A 150 35.12 -14.30 13.99
N CYS A 151 33.89 -13.80 14.14
CA CYS A 151 33.28 -12.98 13.11
C CYS A 151 33.88 -11.57 13.14
N ASN A 152 34.20 -11.03 11.96
CA ASN A 152 34.48 -9.61 11.80
C ASN A 152 33.21 -8.92 11.28
N ASP A 153 32.37 -8.43 12.19
CA ASP A 153 31.14 -7.68 11.88
C ASP A 153 31.40 -6.40 11.04
N HIS A 154 32.65 -5.93 10.97
CA HIS A 154 33.05 -4.74 10.22
C HIS A 154 33.67 -5.03 8.84
N ALA A 155 33.63 -6.27 8.35
CA ALA A 155 34.20 -6.62 7.04
C ALA A 155 33.57 -5.83 5.88
N TYR A 156 32.27 -5.48 5.98
CA TYR A 156 31.53 -4.79 4.93
C TYR A 156 30.81 -3.54 5.49
N PRO A 157 31.53 -2.42 5.71
CA PRO A 157 30.93 -1.21 6.28
C PRO A 157 29.81 -0.64 5.39
N ALA A 158 29.93 -0.79 4.07
CA ALA A 158 28.92 -0.34 3.11
C ALA A 158 27.59 -1.10 3.25
N VAL A 159 27.64 -2.41 3.53
CA VAL A 159 26.44 -3.26 3.70
C VAL A 159 25.72 -2.88 4.99
N HIS A 160 26.47 -2.65 6.07
CA HIS A 160 25.89 -2.21 7.33
C HIS A 160 25.15 -0.86 7.20
N VAL A 161 25.75 0.10 6.49
CA VAL A 161 25.09 1.38 6.20
C VAL A 161 23.85 1.18 5.32
N ALA A 162 23.93 0.36 4.28
CA ALA A 162 22.80 0.08 3.39
C ALA A 162 21.62 -0.54 4.16
N HIS A 163 21.88 -1.53 5.01
CA HIS A 163 20.86 -2.16 5.86
C HIS A 163 20.17 -1.13 6.78
N ASN A 164 20.94 -0.25 7.43
CA ASN A 164 20.37 0.80 8.29
C ASN A 164 19.49 1.78 7.52
N VAL A 165 19.86 2.13 6.28
CA VAL A 165 19.09 3.04 5.43
C VAL A 165 17.80 2.36 4.94
N LEU A 166 17.88 1.12 4.45
CA LEU A 166 16.71 0.36 4.00
C LEU A 166 15.71 0.19 5.13
N PHE A 167 16.18 -0.23 6.31
CA PHE A 167 15.36 -0.38 7.50
C PHE A 167 14.74 0.95 7.97
N SER A 168 15.49 2.06 7.91
CA SER A 168 14.91 3.37 8.24
C SER A 168 13.84 3.80 7.23
N LEU A 169 14.00 3.43 5.96
CA LEU A 169 13.08 3.79 4.89
C LEU A 169 11.78 2.98 5.00
N THR A 170 11.87 1.66 5.22
CA THR A 170 10.71 0.81 5.49
C THR A 170 9.92 1.35 6.67
N MET A 171 10.59 1.70 7.78
CA MET A 171 9.94 2.29 8.95
C MET A 171 9.14 3.57 8.63
N ILE A 172 9.72 4.50 7.85
CA ILE A 172 9.03 5.73 7.44
C ILE A 172 7.79 5.41 6.60
N ILE A 173 7.91 4.45 5.67
CA ILE A 173 6.81 4.00 4.83
C ILE A 173 5.71 3.37 5.68
N LEU A 174 6.06 2.48 6.63
CA LEU A 174 5.12 1.82 7.53
C LEU A 174 4.30 2.87 8.32
N VAL A 175 4.98 3.86 8.92
CA VAL A 175 4.35 4.94 9.68
C VAL A 175 3.44 5.79 8.79
N THR A 176 3.88 6.11 7.57
CA THR A 176 3.08 6.89 6.62
C THR A 176 1.77 6.17 6.29
N PHE A 177 1.82 4.85 6.05
CA PHE A 177 0.63 4.05 5.76
C PHE A 177 -0.29 3.84 6.96
N GLU A 178 0.27 3.78 8.18
CA GLU A 178 -0.54 3.73 9.41
C GLU A 178 -1.27 5.06 9.63
N ILE A 179 -0.59 6.20 9.45
CA ILE A 179 -1.22 7.52 9.54
C ILE A 179 -2.35 7.66 8.52
N GLU A 180 -2.13 7.19 7.29
CA GLU A 180 -3.14 7.18 6.25
C GLU A 180 -4.39 6.37 6.67
N LEU A 181 -4.20 5.18 7.25
CA LEU A 181 -5.29 4.37 7.79
C LEU A 181 -6.04 5.08 8.91
N LEU A 182 -5.32 5.68 9.85
CA LEU A 182 -5.92 6.39 10.97
C LEU A 182 -6.72 7.61 10.52
N ILE A 183 -6.23 8.35 9.52
CA ILE A 183 -6.97 9.44 8.89
C ILE A 183 -8.25 8.90 8.25
N MET A 184 -8.19 7.77 7.54
CA MET A 184 -9.36 7.14 6.92
C MET A 184 -10.42 6.76 7.97
N ILE A 185 -9.99 6.13 9.07
CA ILE A 185 -10.86 5.75 10.19
C ILE A 185 -11.52 6.99 10.81
N TYR A 186 -10.74 8.05 10.99
CA TYR A 186 -11.23 9.31 11.55
C TYR A 186 -12.29 9.96 10.65
N LEU A 187 -12.11 9.91 9.32
CA LEU A 187 -13.03 10.50 8.34
C LEU A 187 -14.32 9.70 8.16
N ILE A 188 -14.26 8.37 8.08
CA ILE A 188 -15.44 7.50 7.91
C ILE A 188 -16.22 7.36 9.23
N GLY A 189 -15.50 7.40 10.36
CA GLY A 189 -16.04 7.25 11.70
C GLY A 189 -15.98 5.81 12.21
N VAL A 190 -15.56 5.70 13.48
CA VAL A 190 -15.30 4.45 14.19
C VAL A 190 -16.45 3.43 14.10
N LYS A 191 -17.72 3.84 14.30
CA LYS A 191 -18.85 2.89 14.33
C LYS A 191 -19.08 2.13 13.01
N LYS A 192 -18.95 2.80 11.86
CA LYS A 192 -19.17 2.17 10.55
C LYS A 192 -17.95 1.35 10.14
N PHE A 193 -16.76 1.83 10.50
CA PHE A 193 -15.49 1.11 10.29
C PHE A 193 -15.47 -0.26 10.98
N PHE A 194 -15.90 -0.34 12.24
CA PHE A 194 -15.94 -1.61 13.00
C PHE A 194 -17.00 -2.61 12.51
N SER A 195 -17.94 -2.20 11.64
CA SER A 195 -18.91 -3.11 11.02
C SER A 195 -18.29 -3.97 9.92
N ARG A 196 -17.19 -3.51 9.33
CA ARG A 196 -16.49 -4.19 8.23
C ARG A 196 -15.24 -4.90 8.78
N VAL A 197 -15.33 -6.22 8.91
CA VAL A 197 -14.27 -7.04 9.52
C VAL A 197 -12.90 -6.84 8.86
N PHE A 198 -12.85 -6.72 7.53
CA PHE A 198 -11.59 -6.54 6.79
C PHE A 198 -10.81 -5.28 7.19
N TYR A 199 -11.51 -4.19 7.46
CA TYR A 199 -10.88 -2.93 7.87
C TYR A 199 -10.28 -3.01 9.28
N VAL A 200 -10.96 -3.71 10.19
CA VAL A 200 -10.46 -3.94 11.57
C VAL A 200 -9.24 -4.86 11.55
N VAL A 201 -9.28 -5.92 10.75
CA VAL A 201 -8.16 -6.85 10.60
C VAL A 201 -6.94 -6.15 10.00
N ASP A 202 -7.15 -5.30 8.99
CA ASP A 202 -6.07 -4.52 8.39
C ASP A 202 -5.41 -3.56 9.39
N LEU A 203 -6.22 -2.78 10.13
CA LEU A 203 -5.71 -1.91 11.19
C LEU A 203 -4.91 -2.70 12.23
N PHE A 204 -5.47 -3.81 12.73
CA PHE A 204 -4.79 -4.63 13.72
C PHE A 204 -3.44 -5.15 13.21
N ILE A 205 -3.41 -5.66 11.98
CA ILE A 205 -2.19 -6.20 11.38
C ILE A 205 -1.14 -5.11 11.18
N VAL A 206 -1.52 -3.95 10.64
CA VAL A 206 -0.57 -2.85 10.42
C VAL A 206 -0.06 -2.31 11.75
N THR A 207 -0.92 -2.10 12.74
CA THR A 207 -0.49 -1.64 14.08
C THR A 207 0.44 -2.65 14.75
N VAL A 208 0.13 -3.95 14.72
CA VAL A 208 1.02 -5.00 15.28
C VAL A 208 2.36 -5.01 14.55
N SER A 209 2.35 -4.90 13.21
CA SER A 209 3.59 -4.85 12.43
C SER A 209 4.48 -3.65 12.81
N LEU A 210 3.87 -2.48 13.01
CA LEU A 210 4.58 -1.27 13.42
C LEU A 210 5.16 -1.42 14.84
N VAL A 211 4.38 -1.96 15.77
CA VAL A 211 4.84 -2.23 17.14
C VAL A 211 6.02 -3.20 17.11
N LEU A 212 5.93 -4.28 16.35
CA LEU A 212 7.03 -5.23 16.23
C LEU A 212 8.28 -4.54 15.66
N GLU A 213 8.18 -3.78 14.57
CA GLU A 213 9.32 -3.07 13.98
C GLU A 213 9.98 -2.07 14.96
N VAL A 214 9.17 -1.32 15.71
CA VAL A 214 9.66 -0.39 16.75
C VAL A 214 10.34 -1.15 17.89
N VAL A 215 9.73 -2.24 18.34
CA VAL A 215 10.28 -3.09 19.40
C VAL A 215 11.60 -3.72 18.94
N PHE A 216 11.70 -4.16 17.68
CA PHE A 216 12.96 -4.64 17.09
C PHE A 216 14.07 -3.61 17.14
N ARG A 217 13.74 -2.37 16.79
CA ARG A 217 14.71 -1.28 16.81
C ARG A 217 15.20 -0.98 18.22
N LEU A 218 14.32 -1.05 19.22
CA LEU A 218 14.64 -0.71 20.62
C LEU A 218 15.28 -1.86 21.40
N LEU A 219 14.82 -3.07 21.17
CA LEU A 219 15.30 -4.29 21.79
C LEU A 219 16.18 -5.02 20.76
N HIS A 220 17.48 -4.70 20.74
CA HIS A 220 18.51 -5.44 19.98
C HIS A 220 18.67 -6.88 20.52
N ASN A 221 17.60 -7.66 20.53
CA ASN A 221 17.54 -8.97 21.19
C ASN A 221 17.73 -10.11 20.17
N GLU A 222 18.39 -11.17 20.64
CA GLU A 222 18.74 -12.39 19.89
C GLU A 222 17.54 -13.22 19.37
N ILE A 223 16.30 -12.81 19.65
CA ILE A 223 15.07 -13.48 19.18
C ILE A 223 14.69 -13.02 17.75
N ALA A 224 15.63 -12.40 17.03
CA ALA A 224 15.34 -11.77 15.74
C ALA A 224 14.99 -12.78 14.63
N SER A 225 15.50 -14.01 14.67
CA SER A 225 15.34 -14.96 13.57
C SER A 225 13.88 -15.33 13.25
N ASP A 226 13.08 -15.69 14.24
CA ASP A 226 11.70 -16.14 14.02
C ASP A 226 10.76 -14.98 13.67
N LEU A 227 11.02 -13.81 14.24
CA LEU A 227 10.17 -12.64 14.05
C LEU A 227 10.42 -11.94 12.71
N VAL A 228 11.61 -12.04 12.11
CA VAL A 228 11.87 -11.53 10.75
C VAL A 228 10.90 -12.17 9.75
N GLY A 229 10.62 -13.47 9.87
CA GLY A 229 9.64 -14.15 9.02
C GLY A 229 8.22 -13.59 9.19
N ILE A 230 7.82 -13.30 10.43
CA ILE A 230 6.52 -12.69 10.75
C ILE A 230 6.42 -11.26 10.19
N LEU A 231 7.50 -10.48 10.26
CA LEU A 231 7.56 -9.13 9.67
C LEU A 231 7.38 -9.17 8.15
N ILE A 232 8.03 -10.10 7.45
CA ILE A 232 7.85 -10.29 6.01
C ILE A 232 6.38 -10.63 5.69
N PHE A 233 5.75 -11.52 6.48
CA PHE A 233 4.33 -11.83 6.30
C PHE A 233 3.43 -10.60 6.45
N PHE A 234 3.67 -9.76 7.46
CA PHE A 234 2.92 -8.51 7.63
C PHE A 234 3.17 -7.50 6.51
N ARG A 235 4.37 -7.48 5.92
CA ARG A 235 4.61 -6.67 4.72
C ARG A 235 3.83 -7.21 3.52
N VAL A 236 3.77 -8.54 3.34
CA VAL A 236 2.95 -9.17 2.28
C VAL A 236 1.45 -8.92 2.47
N TRP A 237 0.98 -8.80 3.71
CA TRP A 237 -0.42 -8.44 3.98
C TRP A 237 -0.86 -7.14 3.28
N ARG A 238 0.06 -6.20 3.05
CA ARG A 238 -0.20 -4.97 2.30
C ARG A 238 -0.78 -5.23 0.91
N PHE A 239 -0.43 -6.34 0.25
CA PHE A 239 -1.05 -6.74 -1.02
C PHE A 239 -2.51 -7.15 -0.87
N VAL A 240 -2.85 -7.84 0.21
CA VAL A 240 -4.23 -8.21 0.52
C VAL A 240 -5.06 -6.94 0.74
N ARG A 241 -4.51 -5.96 1.45
CA ARG A 241 -5.12 -4.62 1.63
C ARG A 241 -5.38 -3.94 0.29
N ILE A 242 -4.37 -3.86 -0.60
CA ILE A 242 -4.51 -3.28 -1.94
C ILE A 242 -5.57 -4.03 -2.73
N GLY A 243 -5.52 -5.36 -2.71
CA GLY A 243 -6.47 -6.23 -3.42
C GLY A 243 -7.90 -5.97 -2.95
N HIS A 244 -8.13 -5.90 -1.64
CA HIS A 244 -9.44 -5.57 -1.08
C HIS A 244 -9.88 -4.16 -1.50
N GLY A 245 -9.00 -3.16 -1.44
CA GLY A 245 -9.30 -1.80 -1.89
C GLY A 245 -9.63 -1.71 -3.39
N PHE A 246 -8.92 -2.47 -4.22
CA PHE A 246 -9.15 -2.56 -5.65
C PHE A 246 -10.47 -3.27 -5.98
N ILE A 247 -10.78 -4.36 -5.27
CA ILE A 247 -12.01 -5.13 -5.46
C ILE A 247 -13.22 -4.29 -5.07
N ALA A 248 -13.19 -3.63 -3.91
CA ALA A 248 -14.30 -2.77 -3.49
C ALA A 248 -14.53 -1.59 -4.44
N SER A 249 -13.47 -0.93 -4.93
CA SER A 249 -13.64 0.12 -5.96
C SER A 249 -14.16 -0.41 -7.30
N THR A 250 -13.78 -1.63 -7.69
CA THR A 250 -14.28 -2.25 -8.92
C THR A 250 -15.77 -2.62 -8.80
N PHE A 251 -16.20 -3.14 -7.64
CA PHE A 251 -17.60 -3.46 -7.38
C PHE A 251 -18.48 -2.22 -7.45
N GLU A 252 -18.07 -1.10 -6.84
CA GLU A 252 -18.83 0.16 -6.92
C GLU A 252 -18.95 0.69 -8.36
N LEU A 253 -17.87 0.63 -9.14
CA LEU A 253 -17.90 1.03 -10.55
C LEU A 253 -18.77 0.10 -11.41
N GLN A 254 -18.86 -1.18 -11.04
CA GLN A 254 -19.77 -2.12 -11.70
C GLN A 254 -21.22 -1.83 -11.33
N GLU A 255 -21.50 -1.50 -10.08
CA GLU A 255 -22.84 -1.15 -9.59
C GLU A 255 -23.39 0.10 -10.29
N GLU A 256 -22.61 1.20 -10.39
CA GLU A 256 -23.07 2.42 -11.10
C GLU A 256 -23.32 2.15 -12.59
N LYS A 257 -22.51 1.28 -13.21
CA LYS A 257 -22.75 0.88 -14.61
C LYS A 257 -23.99 0.01 -14.71
N MET A 258 -24.17 -0.90 -13.78
CA MET A 258 -25.31 -1.82 -13.73
C MET A 258 -26.61 -1.04 -13.56
N GLU A 259 -26.67 -0.05 -12.67
CA GLU A 259 -27.81 0.87 -12.55
C GLU A 259 -28.11 1.61 -13.86
N LYS A 260 -27.11 2.19 -14.52
CA LYS A 260 -27.31 2.88 -15.81
C LYS A 260 -27.80 1.94 -16.90
N TRP A 261 -27.33 0.68 -16.90
CA TRP A 261 -27.82 -0.34 -17.82
C TRP A 261 -29.27 -0.71 -17.50
N LYS A 262 -29.65 -0.80 -16.22
CA LYS A 262 -31.04 -1.02 -15.79
C LYS A 262 -31.95 0.12 -16.25
N GLU A 263 -31.56 1.38 -16.02
CA GLU A 263 -32.31 2.56 -16.48
C GLU A 263 -32.49 2.56 -18.00
N TYR A 264 -31.44 2.26 -18.75
CA TYR A 264 -31.50 2.18 -20.21
C TYR A 264 -32.42 1.06 -20.70
N ILE A 265 -32.38 -0.11 -20.07
CA ILE A 265 -33.30 -1.23 -20.38
C ILE A 265 -34.75 -0.81 -20.13
N HIS A 266 -35.03 -0.16 -18.99
CA HIS A 266 -36.36 0.31 -18.65
C HIS A 266 -36.89 1.38 -19.63
N GLU A 267 -36.03 2.29 -20.09
CA GLU A 267 -36.37 3.27 -21.13
C GLU A 267 -36.69 2.60 -22.47
N VAL A 268 -35.88 1.62 -22.89
CA VAL A 268 -36.11 0.86 -24.13
C VAL A 268 -37.38 0.02 -24.04
N GLU A 269 -37.64 -0.62 -22.90
CA GLU A 269 -38.85 -1.42 -22.65
C GLU A 269 -40.12 -0.55 -22.77
N LYS A 270 -40.09 0.66 -22.20
CA LYS A 270 -41.19 1.62 -22.32
C LYS A 270 -41.46 2.00 -23.78
N ILE A 271 -40.41 2.30 -24.55
CA ILE A 271 -40.54 2.66 -25.98
C ILE A 271 -41.10 1.49 -26.80
N VAL A 272 -40.66 0.26 -26.53
CA VAL A 272 -41.18 -0.94 -27.21
C VAL A 272 -42.65 -1.20 -26.84
N GLY A 273 -43.02 -1.00 -25.57
CA GLY A 273 -44.39 -1.06 -25.10
C GLY A 273 -45.32 -0.06 -25.80
N ASP A 274 -44.88 1.19 -25.93
CA ASP A 274 -45.63 2.25 -26.61
C ASP A 274 -45.82 1.98 -28.11
N LEU A 275 -44.86 1.28 -28.75
CA LEU A 275 -44.93 0.86 -30.15
C LEU A 275 -45.71 -0.44 -30.37
N GLY A 276 -46.25 -1.07 -29.32
CA GLY A 276 -46.99 -2.33 -29.40
C GLY A 276 -46.12 -3.55 -29.72
N GLY A 277 -44.81 -3.45 -29.50
CA GLY A 277 -43.89 -4.57 -29.68
C GLY A 277 -44.07 -5.61 -28.57
N LYS A 278 -44.01 -6.90 -28.92
CA LYS A 278 -43.93 -7.98 -27.92
C LYS A 278 -42.51 -8.05 -27.36
N LEU A 279 -42.36 -7.88 -26.05
CA LEU A 279 -41.09 -8.12 -25.38
C LEU A 279 -40.74 -9.62 -25.38
N PRO A 280 -39.45 -9.98 -25.43
CA PRO A 280 -39.01 -11.37 -25.29
C PRO A 280 -39.39 -11.91 -23.90
N GLU A 281 -39.95 -13.13 -23.87
CA GLU A 281 -40.57 -13.75 -22.68
C GLU A 281 -39.55 -14.12 -21.57
N THR A 282 -38.28 -14.23 -21.92
CA THR A 282 -37.19 -14.48 -20.97
C THR A 282 -36.57 -13.18 -20.49
N ARG A 283 -37.15 -12.58 -19.44
CA ARG A 283 -36.49 -11.55 -18.64
C ARG A 283 -35.38 -12.21 -17.79
N PRO A 284 -34.15 -11.67 -17.75
CA PRO A 284 -33.11 -12.21 -16.87
C PRO A 284 -33.55 -12.11 -15.41
N SER A 285 -33.35 -13.19 -14.65
CA SER A 285 -33.81 -13.34 -13.25
C SER A 285 -33.33 -12.21 -12.33
N SER A 286 -32.18 -11.60 -12.64
CA SER A 286 -31.60 -10.47 -11.89
C SER A 286 -32.44 -9.18 -11.92
N LEU A 287 -33.48 -9.09 -12.75
CA LEU A 287 -34.41 -7.95 -12.79
C LEU A 287 -35.73 -8.23 -12.04
N LEU A 288 -36.00 -9.48 -11.67
CA LEU A 288 -37.23 -9.87 -10.97
C LEU A 288 -37.09 -9.82 -9.44
N GLU A 289 -35.86 -9.94 -8.92
CA GLU A 289 -35.60 -9.98 -7.47
C GLU A 289 -35.75 -8.62 -6.76
N GLU A 290 -35.74 -7.48 -7.48
CA GLU A 290 -35.86 -6.15 -6.87
C GLU A 290 -37.31 -5.62 -6.79
N GLU A 291 -38.23 -6.12 -7.63
CA GLU A 291 -39.65 -5.71 -7.54
C GLU A 291 -40.36 -6.27 -6.30
N ASP A 292 -39.88 -7.40 -5.74
CA ASP A 292 -40.44 -8.03 -4.53
C ASP A 292 -39.85 -7.46 -3.21
N GLY A 293 -38.87 -6.55 -3.26
CA GLY A 293 -38.16 -6.04 -2.08
C GLY A 293 -38.56 -4.64 -1.60
N SER A 294 -39.51 -3.97 -2.27
CA SER A 294 -39.88 -2.56 -2.02
C SER A 294 -41.26 -2.36 -1.35
N ASP A 295 -41.84 -3.39 -0.72
CA ASP A 295 -43.08 -3.29 0.08
C ASP A 295 -42.82 -3.02 1.57
#